data_AF-A0A9D5EZ09-F1
#
_entry.id   AF-A0A9D5EZ09-F1
#
_cell.length_a   1.000
_cell.length_b   1.000
_cell.length_c   1.000
_cell.angle_alpha   90.00
_cell.angle_beta   90.00
_cell.angle_gamma   90.00
#
_symmetry.space_group_name_H-M   'P 1'
#
loop_
_entity.id
_entity.type
_entity.pdbx_description
1 polymer ?
#
loop_
_entity_poly.entity_id
_entity_poly.type
_entity_poly.pdbx_seq_one_letter_code
_entity_poly.pdbx_strand_id
1 'polypeptide(L)'
;MLWGLFGSRKHQSREYLKPGRLEDVIALIQVLGLDKHVHRGENALVETLKEKPTSGENWCELSRRHPEFFRVYPGRSGDSVALIARHLTASGDEGSQLSPEYIHGLVEAAIRIHHGQLQRKQILRATWAVVAFTVLPSLGSVAAAIIAARGR
;
A
#
# COMPACT_ATOMS: atom_id res chain seq x y z
N MET A 1 31.37 7.32 -11.58
CA MET A 1 29.96 6.90 -11.86
C MET A 1 29.35 6.40 -10.55
N LEU A 2 28.59 7.26 -9.84
CA LEU A 2 27.92 6.92 -8.57
C LEU A 2 26.51 7.54 -8.56
N TRP A 3 25.63 7.03 -9.43
CA TRP A 3 24.23 7.44 -9.46
C TRP A 3 23.36 6.18 -9.40
N GLY A 4 23.03 5.74 -8.18
CA GLY A 4 22.27 4.50 -7.97
C GLY A 4 21.63 4.30 -6.60
N LEU A 5 21.65 5.30 -5.70
CA LEU A 5 21.14 5.15 -4.32
C LEU A 5 19.85 5.93 -4.00
N PHE A 6 19.24 6.61 -4.97
CA PHE A 6 17.95 7.28 -4.78
C PHE A 6 16.83 6.48 -5.44
N GLY A 7 16.59 5.28 -4.90
CA GLY A 7 15.37 4.51 -5.18
C GLY A 7 14.15 5.31 -4.73
N SER A 8 13.37 5.78 -5.71
CA SER A 8 12.03 6.36 -5.69
C SER A 8 11.27 6.36 -4.35
N ARG A 9 11.57 7.30 -3.44
CA ARG A 9 10.65 7.73 -2.36
C ARG A 9 9.51 8.61 -2.91
N LYS A 10 8.72 8.16 -3.89
CA LYS A 10 7.53 8.90 -4.34
C LYS A 10 6.49 7.92 -4.91
N HIS A 11 5.61 7.37 -4.06
CA HIS A 11 4.19 7.04 -4.37
C HIS A 11 3.45 6.18 -3.31
N GLN A 12 4.06 5.81 -2.18
CA GLN A 12 3.42 4.97 -1.16
C GLN A 12 2.16 5.54 -0.48
N SER A 13 1.80 6.81 -0.70
CA SER A 13 0.91 7.53 0.22
C SER A 13 -0.56 7.11 0.23
N ARG A 14 -1.02 6.30 -0.75
CA ARG A 14 -2.44 5.87 -0.83
C ARG A 14 -2.68 4.47 -1.41
N GLU A 15 -1.64 3.66 -1.66
CA GLU A 15 -1.83 2.36 -2.35
C GLU A 15 -2.77 1.42 -1.57
N TYR A 16 -2.69 1.40 -0.24
CA TYR A 16 -3.58 0.58 0.60
C TYR A 16 -5.04 1.04 0.61
N LEU A 17 -5.35 2.25 0.11
CA LEU A 17 -6.72 2.78 0.11
C LEU A 17 -7.55 2.30 -1.09
N LYS A 18 -6.93 1.53 -2.00
CA LYS A 18 -7.63 0.85 -3.09
C LYS A 18 -8.50 -0.29 -2.51
N PRO A 19 -9.77 -0.43 -2.92
CA PRO A 19 -10.61 -1.55 -2.50
C PRO A 19 -9.93 -2.90 -2.79
N GLY A 20 -10.03 -3.86 -1.87
CA GLY A 20 -9.43 -5.20 -2.03
C GLY A 20 -7.90 -5.26 -1.85
N ARG A 21 -7.22 -4.12 -1.67
CA ARG A 21 -5.74 -4.11 -1.66
C ARG A 21 -5.15 -4.75 -0.42
N LEU A 22 -5.77 -4.54 0.74
CA LEU A 22 -5.26 -5.12 1.98
C LEU A 22 -5.39 -6.64 1.95
N GLU A 23 -6.53 -7.12 1.47
CA GLU A 23 -6.87 -8.52 1.31
C GLU A 23 -5.86 -9.23 0.39
N ASP A 24 -5.59 -8.64 -0.78
CA ASP A 24 -4.59 -9.16 -1.70
C ASP A 24 -3.18 -9.19 -1.08
N VAL A 25 -2.78 -8.13 -0.35
CA VAL A 25 -1.47 -8.08 0.31
C VAL A 25 -1.36 -9.14 1.40
N ILE A 26 -2.39 -9.33 2.21
CA ILE A 26 -2.42 -10.35 3.28
C ILE A 26 -2.35 -11.75 2.66
N ALA A 27 -3.13 -12.02 1.62
CA ALA A 27 -3.12 -13.31 0.92
C ALA A 27 -1.71 -13.63 0.39
N LEU A 28 -1.05 -12.63 -0.21
CA LEU A 28 0.30 -12.79 -0.73
C LEU A 28 1.35 -12.99 0.37
N ILE A 29 1.23 -12.30 1.51
CA ILE A 29 2.08 -12.54 2.70
C ILE A 29 1.93 -13.98 3.18
N GLN A 30 0.69 -14.47 3.31
CA GLN A 30 0.43 -15.82 3.80
C GLN A 30 0.99 -16.88 2.86
N VAL A 31 0.73 -16.75 1.55
CA VAL A 31 1.27 -17.67 0.55
C VAL A 31 2.79 -17.66 0.60
N LEU A 32 3.45 -16.52 0.39
CA LEU A 32 4.91 -16.48 0.32
C LEU A 32 5.60 -16.85 1.65
N GLY A 33 4.91 -16.67 2.79
CA GLY A 33 5.42 -16.99 4.12
C GLY A 33 5.37 -18.47 4.44
N LEU A 34 4.28 -19.14 4.06
CA LEU A 34 4.08 -20.58 4.27
C LEU A 34 4.66 -21.43 3.15
N ASP A 35 4.94 -20.85 1.98
CA ASP A 35 5.42 -21.59 0.84
C ASP A 35 6.85 -22.09 1.03
N LYS A 36 7.09 -23.33 0.62
CA LYS A 36 8.43 -23.92 0.49
C LYS A 36 9.37 -23.03 -0.34
N HIS A 37 8.90 -22.49 -1.45
CA HIS A 37 9.71 -21.73 -2.38
C HIS A 37 9.82 -20.25 -1.96
N VAL A 38 11.06 -19.76 -1.85
CA VAL A 38 11.35 -18.35 -1.50
C VAL A 38 10.85 -17.38 -2.57
N HIS A 39 10.96 -17.78 -3.82
CA HIS A 39 10.56 -16.99 -4.98
C HIS A 39 9.39 -17.67 -5.69
N ARG A 40 8.38 -16.89 -6.06
CA ARG A 40 7.24 -17.35 -6.85
C ARG A 40 7.01 -16.43 -8.04
N GLY A 41 6.91 -17.02 -9.23
CA GLY A 41 6.51 -16.30 -10.44
C GLY A 41 4.99 -16.11 -10.54
N GLU A 42 4.55 -15.22 -11.42
CA GLU A 42 3.13 -14.87 -11.59
C GLU A 42 2.22 -16.09 -11.78
N ASN A 43 2.56 -16.99 -12.71
CA ASN A 43 1.73 -18.17 -12.99
C ASN A 43 1.58 -19.08 -11.78
N ALA A 44 2.65 -19.24 -11.00
CA ALA A 44 2.61 -20.05 -9.78
C ALA A 44 1.77 -19.40 -8.67
N LEU A 45 1.75 -18.06 -8.61
CA LEU A 45 0.90 -17.34 -7.67
C LEU A 45 -0.58 -17.46 -8.06
N VAL A 46 -0.90 -17.35 -9.35
CA VAL A 46 -2.27 -17.55 -9.85
C VAL A 46 -2.75 -18.98 -9.62
N GLU A 47 -1.88 -19.98 -9.75
CA GLU A 47 -2.22 -21.38 -9.47
C GLU A 47 -2.52 -21.59 -7.98
N THR A 48 -1.71 -21.02 -7.08
CA THR A 48 -1.90 -21.17 -5.63
C THR A 48 -3.09 -20.38 -5.10
N LEU A 49 -3.23 -19.11 -5.51
CA LEU A 49 -4.29 -18.21 -5.06
C LEU A 49 -5.60 -18.39 -5.85
N LYS A 50 -5.56 -19.16 -6.95
CA LYS A 50 -6.67 -19.45 -7.87
C LYS A 50 -7.26 -18.25 -8.61
N GLU A 51 -6.72 -17.05 -8.38
CA GLU A 51 -7.18 -15.82 -9.00
C GLU A 51 -6.05 -14.79 -9.13
N LYS A 52 -6.36 -13.72 -9.86
CA LYS A 52 -5.55 -12.50 -9.93
C LYS A 52 -5.90 -11.60 -8.75
N PRO A 53 -5.02 -10.66 -8.35
CA PRO A 53 -5.35 -9.73 -7.28
C PRO A 53 -6.59 -8.91 -7.64
N THR A 54 -7.49 -8.73 -6.68
CA THR A 54 -8.73 -7.97 -6.90
C THR A 54 -8.45 -6.49 -7.16
N SER A 55 -7.36 -5.98 -6.59
CA SER A 55 -7.01 -4.55 -6.59
C SER A 55 -6.01 -4.13 -7.68
N GLY A 56 -5.50 -5.06 -8.50
CA GLY A 56 -4.45 -4.79 -9.51
C GLY A 56 -4.48 -5.75 -10.69
N GLU A 57 -3.57 -5.58 -11.65
CA GLU A 57 -3.59 -6.39 -12.89
C GLU A 57 -2.97 -7.78 -12.71
N ASN A 58 -1.93 -7.87 -11.86
CA ASN A 58 -1.15 -9.08 -11.60
C ASN A 58 -0.40 -8.98 -10.26
N TRP A 59 0.02 -10.14 -9.72
CA TRP A 59 0.66 -10.23 -8.41
C TRP A 59 2.04 -9.55 -8.38
N CYS A 60 2.79 -9.59 -9.48
CA CYS A 60 4.09 -8.92 -9.60
C CYS A 60 3.96 -7.39 -9.52
N GLU A 61 2.98 -6.79 -10.20
CA GLU A 61 2.71 -5.36 -10.15
C GLU A 61 2.25 -4.94 -8.75
N LEU A 62 1.34 -5.70 -8.13
CA LEU A 62 0.93 -5.49 -6.74
C LEU A 62 2.15 -5.47 -5.81
N SER A 63 3.05 -6.45 -5.97
CA SER A 63 4.26 -6.56 -5.15
C SER A 63 5.19 -5.37 -5.31
N ARG A 64 5.35 -4.82 -6.52
CA ARG A 64 6.13 -3.58 -6.75
C ARG A 64 5.54 -2.37 -6.04
N ARG A 65 4.22 -2.33 -5.85
CA ARG A 65 3.52 -1.24 -5.13
C ARG A 65 3.68 -1.34 -3.61
N HIS A 66 4.07 -2.51 -3.11
CA HIS A 66 4.23 -2.81 -1.67
C HIS A 66 5.66 -3.26 -1.32
N PRO A 67 6.67 -2.40 -1.56
CA PRO A 67 8.07 -2.72 -1.31
C PRO A 67 8.42 -2.87 0.18
N GLU A 68 7.51 -2.50 1.09
CA GLU A 68 7.64 -2.76 2.52
C GLU A 68 7.61 -4.25 2.89
N PHE A 69 6.98 -5.08 2.05
CA PHE A 69 6.87 -6.53 2.28
C PHE A 69 7.57 -7.35 1.20
N PHE A 70 7.48 -6.90 -0.04
CA PHE A 70 7.84 -7.72 -1.19
C PHE A 70 9.01 -7.14 -1.96
N ARG A 71 9.78 -8.03 -2.58
CA ARG A 71 10.79 -7.69 -3.57
C ARG A 71 10.53 -8.48 -4.84
N VAL A 72 10.55 -7.78 -5.96
CA VAL A 72 10.38 -8.38 -7.29
C VAL A 72 11.74 -8.50 -7.96
N TYR A 73 12.02 -9.69 -8.48
CA TYR A 73 13.25 -10.06 -9.15
C TYR A 73 12.95 -10.35 -10.62
N PRO A 74 13.57 -9.61 -11.56
CA PRO A 74 13.43 -9.92 -12.97
C PRO A 74 14.16 -11.24 -13.27
N GLY A 75 13.47 -12.15 -13.95
CA GLY A 75 13.99 -13.47 -14.31
C GLY A 75 13.88 -13.74 -15.81
N ARG A 76 14.67 -14.70 -16.29
CA ARG A 76 14.68 -15.10 -17.71
C ARG A 76 13.33 -15.67 -18.17
N SER A 77 12.56 -16.25 -17.25
CA SER A 77 11.23 -16.84 -17.48
C SER A 77 10.08 -15.96 -16.99
N GLY A 78 10.36 -14.69 -16.66
CA GLY A 78 9.41 -13.76 -16.07
C GLY A 78 9.83 -13.26 -14.69
N ASP A 79 9.11 -12.25 -14.21
CA ASP A 79 9.32 -11.69 -12.88
C ASP A 79 8.92 -12.69 -11.78
N SER A 80 9.66 -12.67 -10.68
CA SER A 80 9.35 -13.44 -9.48
C SER A 80 9.27 -12.54 -8.26
N VAL A 81 8.42 -12.92 -7.31
CA VAL A 81 8.16 -12.19 -6.07
C VAL A 81 8.69 -13.00 -4.90
N ALA A 82 9.29 -12.32 -3.92
CA ALA A 82 9.62 -12.90 -2.63
C ALA A 82 9.30 -11.96 -1.47
N LEU A 83 9.06 -12.53 -0.29
CA LEU A 83 8.99 -11.80 0.97
C LEU A 83 10.37 -11.34 1.40
N ILE A 84 10.50 -10.07 1.73
CA ILE A 84 11.74 -9.50 2.26
C ILE A 84 12.10 -10.16 3.60
N ALA A 85 11.11 -10.43 4.45
CA ALA A 85 11.31 -11.05 5.75
C ALA A 85 12.07 -12.39 5.69
N ARG A 86 11.85 -13.20 4.65
CA ARG A 86 12.54 -14.49 4.46
C ARG A 86 14.04 -14.35 4.23
N HIS A 87 14.49 -13.21 3.73
CA HIS A 87 15.90 -12.94 3.50
C HIS A 87 16.61 -12.43 4.76
N LEU A 88 15.86 -11.94 5.75
CA LEU A 88 16.42 -11.40 6.99
C LEU A 88 16.65 -12.49 8.04
N THR A 89 15.92 -13.60 7.96
CA THR A 89 16.01 -14.74 8.89
C THR A 89 16.95 -15.85 8.43
N ALA A 90 17.60 -15.69 7.28
CA ALA A 90 18.48 -16.68 6.67
C ALA A 90 19.83 -16.77 7.38
N SER A 91 19.82 -17.20 8.64
CA SER A 91 20.99 -17.72 9.34
C SER A 91 21.02 -19.24 9.16
N GLY A 92 21.55 -19.71 8.03
CA GLY A 92 22.08 -21.07 7.91
C GLY A 92 21.30 -22.09 7.09
N ASP A 93 20.02 -21.87 6.77
CA ASP A 93 19.27 -22.77 5.89
C ASP A 93 18.48 -21.98 4.85
N GLU A 94 18.70 -22.35 3.59
CA GLU A 94 18.12 -21.73 2.43
C GLU A 94 16.59 -21.83 2.47
N GLY A 95 15.91 -20.73 2.82
CA GLY A 95 14.47 -20.62 2.59
C GLY A 95 13.58 -21.45 3.50
N SER A 96 13.87 -21.56 4.80
CA SER A 96 12.88 -22.10 5.74
C SER A 96 11.57 -21.30 5.69
N GLN A 97 10.44 -22.02 5.83
CA GLN A 97 9.13 -21.40 5.96
C GLN A 97 9.14 -20.44 7.15
N LEU A 98 8.46 -19.31 7.03
CA LEU A 98 8.33 -18.40 8.16
C LEU A 98 7.50 -19.07 9.24
N SER A 99 7.88 -18.88 10.51
CA SER A 99 7.03 -19.33 11.61
C SER A 99 5.67 -18.61 11.54
N PRO A 100 4.57 -19.25 11.96
CA PRO A 100 3.26 -18.63 11.96
C PRO A 100 3.22 -17.28 12.71
N GLU A 101 4.04 -17.14 13.76
CA GLU A 101 4.15 -15.91 14.56
C GLU A 101 4.75 -14.76 13.75
N TYR A 102 5.78 -15.02 12.93
CA TYR A 102 6.34 -14.01 12.03
C TYR A 102 5.35 -13.59 10.95
N ILE A 103 4.60 -14.53 10.38
CA ILE A 103 3.57 -14.25 9.38
C ILE A 103 2.48 -13.38 10.00
N HIS A 104 2.02 -13.71 11.21
CA HIS A 104 1.05 -12.90 11.93
C HIS A 104 1.54 -11.47 12.14
N GLY A 105 2.79 -11.29 12.58
CA GLY A 105 3.39 -9.95 12.73
C GLY A 105 3.46 -9.15 11.43
N LEU A 106 3.69 -9.80 10.29
CA LEU A 106 3.64 -9.14 8.97
C LEU A 106 2.22 -8.72 8.59
N VAL A 107 1.23 -9.58 8.85
CA VAL A 107 -0.19 -9.26 8.62
C VAL A 107 -0.64 -8.10 9.50
N GLU A 108 -0.30 -8.11 10.79
CA GLU A 108 -0.57 -6.98 11.69
C GLU A 108 0.10 -5.68 11.21
N ALA A 109 1.33 -5.77 10.71
CA ALA A 109 2.02 -4.64 10.13
C ALA A 109 1.27 -4.08 8.89
N ALA A 110 0.76 -4.96 8.02
CA ALA A 110 -0.01 -4.56 6.83
C ALA A 110 -1.31 -3.86 7.23
N ILE A 111 -2.06 -4.42 8.20
CA ILE A 111 -3.28 -3.83 8.75
C ILE A 111 -2.99 -2.45 9.35
N ARG A 112 -1.93 -2.33 10.15
CA ARG A 112 -1.53 -1.06 10.77
C ARG A 112 -1.17 0.00 9.72
N ILE A 113 -0.45 -0.37 8.67
CA ILE A 113 -0.14 0.56 7.56
C ILE A 113 -1.43 1.02 6.89
N HIS A 114 -2.35 0.10 6.57
CA HIS A 114 -3.64 0.40 5.97
C HIS A 114 -4.47 1.36 6.84
N HIS A 115 -4.66 1.05 8.12
CA HIS A 115 -5.37 1.90 9.08
C HIS A 115 -4.70 3.28 9.21
N GLY A 116 -3.37 3.35 9.23
CA GLY A 116 -2.64 4.60 9.24
C GLY A 116 -2.92 5.47 8.00
N GLN A 117 -3.06 4.87 6.81
CA GLN A 117 -3.46 5.59 5.61
C GLN A 117 -4.91 6.07 5.66
N LEU A 118 -5.83 5.25 6.19
CA LEU A 118 -7.24 5.63 6.36
C LEU A 118 -7.39 6.82 7.30
N GLN A 119 -6.72 6.78 8.45
CA GLN A 119 -6.78 7.85 9.44
C GLN A 119 -6.22 9.16 8.86
N ARG A 120 -5.10 9.12 8.14
CA ARG A 120 -4.56 10.30 7.45
C ARG A 120 -5.54 10.87 6.43
N LYS A 121 -6.23 10.02 5.66
CA LYS A 121 -7.27 10.46 4.72
C LYS A 121 -8.42 11.15 5.45
N GLN A 122 -8.86 10.62 6.58
CA GLN A 122 -9.95 11.20 7.38
C GLN A 122 -9.53 12.55 7.98
N ILE A 123 -8.34 12.64 8.58
CA ILE A 123 -7.81 13.90 9.13
C ILE A 123 -7.72 14.96 8.03
N LEU A 124 -7.13 14.63 6.87
CA LEU A 124 -7.05 15.56 5.76
C LEU A 124 -8.43 16.03 5.31
N ARG A 125 -9.42 15.13 5.21
CA ARG A 125 -10.81 15.50 4.87
C ARG A 125 -11.42 16.44 5.92
N ALA A 126 -11.22 16.16 7.20
CA ALA A 126 -11.70 17.00 8.29
C ALA A 126 -11.04 18.39 8.27
N THR A 127 -9.71 18.46 8.08
CA THR A 127 -8.99 19.73 7.97
C THR A 127 -9.47 20.55 6.78
N TRP A 128 -9.67 19.92 5.61
CA TRP A 128 -10.23 20.60 4.44
C TRP A 128 -11.66 21.09 4.66
N ALA A 129 -12.49 20.34 5.37
CA ALA A 129 -13.84 20.77 5.72
C ALA A 129 -13.83 22.00 6.65
N VAL A 130 -12.95 22.03 7.65
CA VAL A 130 -12.78 23.19 8.55
C VAL A 130 -12.32 24.42 7.77
N VAL A 131 -11.30 24.29 6.91
CA VAL A 131 -10.81 25.40 6.08
C VAL A 131 -11.90 25.94 5.15
N ALA A 132 -12.65 25.06 4.49
CA ALA A 132 -13.76 25.47 3.64
C ALA A 132 -14.84 26.22 4.44
N PHE A 133 -15.15 25.76 5.66
CA PHE A 133 -16.18 26.37 6.51
C PHE A 133 -15.75 27.69 7.15
N THR A 134 -14.46 27.91 7.43
CA THR A 134 -13.97 29.17 8.03
C THR A 134 -13.70 30.26 7.00
N VAL A 135 -13.37 29.90 5.76
CA VAL A 135 -13.01 30.87 4.71
C VAL A 135 -14.23 31.31 3.88
N LEU A 136 -15.27 30.50 3.71
CA LEU A 136 -16.47 30.89 2.95
C LEU A 136 -17.40 31.95 3.58
N PRO A 137 -17.59 32.05 4.92
CA PRO A 137 -18.54 33.01 5.48
C PRO A 137 -18.13 34.48 5.32
N SER A 138 -16.85 34.76 5.04
CA SER A 138 -16.35 36.14 4.91
C SER A 138 -16.64 36.79 3.54
N LEU A 139 -17.08 36.01 2.54
CA LEU A 139 -17.46 36.54 1.22
C LEU A 139 -18.96 36.89 1.11
N GLY A 140 -19.80 36.42 2.04
CA GLY A 140 -21.24 36.73 2.05
C GLY A 140 -21.61 38.13 2.59
N SER A 141 -20.75 38.72 3.44
CA SER A 141 -21.08 39.99 4.11
C SER A 141 -20.98 41.23 3.22
N VAL A 142 -20.30 41.17 2.07
CA VAL A 142 -20.14 42.35 1.21
C VAL A 142 -21.38 42.59 0.34
N ALA A 143 -22.08 41.53 -0.09
CA ALA A 143 -23.28 41.67 -0.92
C ALA A 143 -24.47 42.26 -0.14
N ALA A 144 -24.63 41.89 1.14
CA ALA A 144 -25.70 42.43 1.99
C ALA A 144 -25.50 43.93 2.31
N ALA A 145 -24.25 44.37 2.48
CA ALA A 145 -23.93 45.77 2.76
C ALA A 145 -24.21 46.71 1.57
N ILE A 146 -24.00 46.24 0.34
CA ILE A 146 -24.22 47.05 -0.88
C ILE A 146 -25.71 47.21 -1.18
N ILE A 147 -26.55 46.20 -0.92
CA ILE A 147 -28.00 46.28 -1.13
C ILE A 147 -28.65 47.19 -0.07
N ALA A 148 -28.22 47.13 1.19
CA ALA A 148 -28.75 48.00 2.25
C ALA A 148 -28.37 49.49 2.09
N ALA A 149 -27.28 49.79 1.37
CA ALA A 149 -26.85 51.17 1.10
C ALA A 149 -27.58 51.83 -0.08
N ARG A 150 -28.29 51.07 -0.92
CA ARG A 150 -28.96 51.57 -2.14
C ARG A 150 -30.47 51.79 -1.99
N GLY A 151 -31.05 51.44 -0.84
CA GLY A 151 -32.48 51.56 -0.54
C GLY A 151 -32.86 52.70 0.40
N ARG A 152 -31.98 53.68 0.62
CA ARG A 152 -32.26 54.91 1.39
C ARG A 152 -32.19 56.14 0.50
#